data_AF-A0A6A3E5S8-F1
#
_entry.id   AF-A0A6A3E5S8-F1
#
_cell.length_a   1.000
_cell.length_b   1.000
_cell.length_c   1.000
_cell.angle_alpha   90.00
_cell.angle_beta   90.00
_cell.angle_gamma   90.00
#
_symmetry.space_group_name_H-M   'P 1'
#
loop_
_entity.id
_entity.type
_entity.pdbx_description
1 polymer ?
#
loop_
_entity_poly.entity_id
_entity_poly.type
_entity_poly.pdbx_seq_one_letter_code
_entity_poly.pdbx_strand_id
1 'polypeptide(L)'
;MARRHDVDADDIDLGEGELDTNDLEAAGCVVCALGARRPRLPIAPQVQLSDSGARVHSVTALGADAHTLQRENQELRAQYELVSAHNAGLAADASVLHDRNLAILHRAREGYRAGMIGLEQVLLTREHVERDYADLEGRVADFRARAERTEAAETLLRVERDSSTEQYRDLQAQVQAAQDQVADYAAQLMRASATPSSSSVPLARLFAAQGERDDARAERDDLRVDLAAAQAALSPVQARADAAEAERDRVRQLVVTAEQQRDDDLAERDRVTRVLVVAEQERDGALDMRDQARQISTALRRERDAAVTERDQARHDVAALEQQRDAAVAERDRARQAVAPLEQQRDAAVAERDRARLALTAQRQQRALVAEELRVTRTSLSQSRAESEAAQNLNVPLQDDHRRANALLVAHAEELRRGAARIHELEEPHPQPSVWPPSPKWRELKPANLVPRLARRSIALDGCPCGSRLSGVEKTTEPRSTVSTLGSSSWKGSAAWPSENVTSVPWSAVGCSETRVGAESWRSGYVTSLPIVSSAS
;
A
#
# COMPACT_ATOMS: atom_id res chain seq x y z
N MET A 1 32.45 -27.20 31.07
CA MET A 1 31.38 -27.27 30.05
C MET A 1 30.05 -27.33 30.77
N ALA A 2 29.40 -26.19 30.95
CA ALA A 2 28.10 -26.10 31.61
C ALA A 2 27.02 -26.54 30.62
N ARG A 3 26.23 -27.56 30.98
CA ARG A 3 25.09 -28.03 30.18
C ARG A 3 24.02 -26.94 30.21
N ARG A 4 23.80 -26.29 29.08
CA ARG A 4 22.61 -25.45 28.87
C ARG A 4 21.42 -26.41 28.73
N HIS A 5 20.39 -26.17 29.53
CA HIS A 5 19.09 -26.79 29.32
C HIS A 5 18.50 -26.09 28.11
N ASP A 6 18.30 -26.85 27.04
CA ASP A 6 17.48 -26.43 25.92
C ASP A 6 16.04 -26.36 26.43
N VAL A 7 15.41 -25.20 26.26
CA VAL A 7 13.98 -25.02 26.48
C VAL A 7 13.31 -25.62 25.27
N ASP A 8 12.62 -26.75 25.46
CA ASP A 8 11.84 -27.40 24.42
C ASP A 8 10.74 -26.44 23.93
N ALA A 9 10.54 -26.39 22.61
CA ALA A 9 9.51 -25.55 21.98
C ALA A 9 8.08 -25.97 22.39
N ASP A 10 7.93 -27.15 23.00
CA ASP A 10 6.68 -27.68 23.53
C ASP A 10 6.34 -27.17 24.95
N ASP A 11 7.25 -26.45 25.63
CA ASP A 11 6.98 -25.81 26.92
C ASP A 11 6.29 -24.43 26.79
N ILE A 12 5.92 -24.02 25.57
CA ILE A 12 5.11 -22.84 25.31
C ILE A 12 3.76 -23.29 24.73
N ASP A 13 3.02 -24.07 25.53
CA ASP A 13 1.57 -24.22 25.37
C ASP A 13 0.89 -22.87 25.69
N LEU A 14 0.92 -21.95 24.73
CA LEU A 14 -0.04 -20.85 24.68
C LEU A 14 -1.34 -21.44 24.14
N GLY A 15 -2.07 -22.08 25.03
CA GLY A 15 -3.40 -22.61 24.75
C GLY A 15 -4.23 -21.60 23.97
N GLU A 16 -4.91 -22.09 22.94
CA GLU A 16 -6.02 -21.41 22.27
C GLU A 16 -7.19 -21.27 23.26
N GLY A 17 -6.98 -20.48 24.31
CA GLY A 17 -8.04 -19.94 25.14
C GLY A 17 -8.67 -18.82 24.36
N GLU A 18 -9.86 -19.09 23.82
CA GLU A 18 -10.92 -18.09 23.72
C GLU A 18 -10.82 -17.23 24.98
N LEU A 19 -10.41 -15.97 24.84
CA LEU A 19 -10.24 -15.06 25.97
C LEU A 19 -11.62 -14.88 26.60
N ASP A 20 -11.91 -15.70 27.60
CA ASP A 20 -13.11 -15.62 28.40
C ASP A 20 -13.14 -14.21 28.98
N THR A 21 -14.22 -13.48 28.71
CA THR A 21 -14.39 -12.09 29.13
C THR A 21 -14.35 -11.91 30.66
N ASN A 22 -14.27 -13.02 31.41
CA ASN A 22 -14.17 -13.07 32.86
C ASN A 22 -12.76 -12.82 33.42
N ASP A 23 -11.68 -13.01 32.64
CA ASP A 23 -10.30 -12.76 33.13
C ASP A 23 -9.92 -11.27 33.15
N LEU A 24 -10.70 -10.42 32.46
CA LEU A 24 -10.58 -8.95 32.53
C LEU A 24 -11.24 -8.36 33.79
N GLU A 25 -12.07 -9.11 34.52
CA GLU A 25 -12.63 -8.65 35.81
C GLU A 25 -11.66 -8.87 36.98
N ALA A 26 -10.70 -9.79 36.87
CA ALA A 26 -9.72 -10.07 37.92
C ALA A 26 -8.50 -9.11 37.89
N ALA A 27 -8.15 -8.59 36.71
CA ALA A 27 -7.18 -7.50 36.59
C ALA A 27 -7.91 -6.16 36.74
N GLY A 28 -8.09 -5.72 37.98
CA GLY A 28 -8.77 -4.47 38.34
C GLY A 28 -8.48 -3.35 37.34
N CYS A 29 -9.56 -2.81 36.76
CA CYS A 29 -9.60 -1.75 35.75
C CYS A 29 -8.30 -0.96 35.62
N VAL A 30 -7.64 -1.03 34.44
CA VAL A 30 -6.39 -0.30 34.14
C VAL A 30 -6.52 1.21 34.40
N VAL A 31 -7.72 1.77 34.31
CA VAL A 31 -8.02 3.17 34.69
C VAL A 31 -7.85 3.42 36.19
N CYS A 32 -8.17 2.43 37.04
CA CYS A 32 -7.94 2.47 38.48
C CYS A 32 -6.45 2.26 38.84
N ALA A 33 -5.73 1.43 38.09
CA ALA A 33 -4.30 1.16 38.32
C ALA A 33 -3.40 2.36 37.94
N LEU A 34 -3.81 3.17 36.96
CA LEU A 34 -3.12 4.40 36.54
C LEU A 34 -3.44 5.63 37.42
N GLY A 35 -4.10 5.44 38.57
CA GLY A 35 -4.32 6.51 39.54
C GLY A 35 -5.35 7.57 39.14
N ALA A 36 -6.14 7.33 38.08
CA ALA A 36 -7.26 8.20 37.73
C ALA A 36 -8.37 8.01 38.77
N ARG A 37 -8.33 8.82 39.83
CA ARG A 37 -9.39 8.86 40.85
C ARG A 37 -10.73 9.11 40.17
N ARG A 38 -11.73 8.30 40.52
CA ARG A 38 -13.15 8.52 40.18
C ARG A 38 -13.47 10.01 40.41
N PRO A 39 -13.96 10.76 39.41
CA PRO A 39 -14.35 12.14 39.61
C PRO A 39 -15.34 12.17 40.77
N ARG A 40 -14.96 12.78 41.88
CA ARG A 40 -15.92 13.08 42.94
C ARG A 40 -16.94 14.00 42.30
N LEU A 41 -18.19 13.54 42.22
CA LEU A 41 -19.32 14.42 41.93
C LEU A 41 -19.14 15.68 42.80
N PRO A 42 -19.22 16.89 42.22
CA PRO A 42 -19.21 18.11 43.01
C PRO A 42 -20.30 17.94 44.08
N ILE A 43 -19.93 18.11 45.34
CA ILE A 43 -20.91 18.22 46.41
C ILE A 43 -21.88 19.30 45.95
N ALA A 44 -23.17 18.94 45.83
CA ALA A 44 -24.21 19.87 45.39
C ALA A 44 -24.00 21.20 46.12
N PRO A 45 -23.97 22.35 45.41
CA PRO A 45 -23.81 23.62 46.08
C PRO A 45 -24.93 23.70 47.11
N GLN A 46 -24.57 23.72 48.39
CA GLN A 46 -25.55 23.98 49.43
C GLN A 46 -26.09 25.36 49.09
N VAL A 47 -27.32 25.40 48.61
CA VAL A 47 -28.06 26.63 48.39
C VAL A 47 -28.21 27.25 49.77
N GLN A 48 -27.29 28.14 50.13
CA GLN A 48 -27.52 29.07 51.22
C GLN A 48 -28.65 29.96 50.74
N LEU A 49 -29.88 29.58 51.10
CA LEU A 49 -31.04 30.45 51.01
C LEU A 49 -30.67 31.69 51.82
N SER A 50 -30.50 32.81 51.11
CA SER A 50 -30.24 34.10 51.74
C SER A 50 -31.33 34.39 52.77
N ASP A 51 -30.91 34.94 53.91
CA ASP A 51 -31.75 35.30 55.04
C ASP A 51 -33.07 35.94 54.62
N SER A 52 -34.13 35.47 55.27
CA SER A 52 -35.51 35.95 55.23
C SER A 52 -35.58 37.45 55.57
N GLY A 53 -35.27 38.32 54.61
CA GLY A 53 -35.26 39.76 54.80
C GLY A 53 -34.94 40.61 53.57
N ALA A 54 -34.54 40.02 52.45
CA ALA A 54 -34.30 40.75 51.21
C ALA A 54 -35.60 41.01 50.42
N ARG A 55 -35.70 42.23 49.88
CA ARG A 55 -36.81 42.79 49.08
C ARG A 55 -37.38 41.74 48.10
N VAL A 56 -38.69 41.48 48.17
CA VAL A 56 -39.40 40.62 47.20
C VAL A 56 -39.22 41.22 45.81
N HIS A 57 -38.38 40.58 45.00
CA HIS A 57 -38.18 40.94 43.60
C HIS A 57 -39.54 40.84 42.90
N SER A 58 -39.91 41.84 42.10
CA SER A 58 -41.18 41.81 41.37
C SER A 58 -41.26 40.53 40.52
N VAL A 59 -42.47 40.01 40.31
CA VAL A 59 -42.71 38.80 39.48
C VAL A 59 -42.01 38.90 38.12
N THR A 60 -41.87 40.11 37.58
CA THR A 60 -41.12 40.41 36.35
C THR A 60 -39.61 40.18 36.45
N ALA A 61 -38.97 40.47 37.59
CA ALA A 61 -37.54 40.21 37.80
C ALA A 61 -37.27 38.70 37.90
N LEU A 62 -38.12 37.97 38.65
CA LEU A 62 -38.04 36.50 38.71
C LEU A 62 -38.27 35.83 37.33
N GLY A 63 -39.16 36.38 36.51
CA GLY A 63 -39.36 35.93 35.14
C GLY A 63 -38.13 36.17 34.25
N ALA A 64 -37.46 37.32 34.40
CA ALA A 64 -36.23 37.62 33.67
C ALA A 64 -35.06 36.71 34.08
N ASP A 65 -34.92 36.41 35.38
CA ASP A 65 -33.92 35.49 35.90
C ASP A 65 -34.20 34.05 35.42
N ALA A 66 -35.45 33.61 35.43
CA ALA A 66 -35.85 32.29 34.92
C ALA A 66 -35.54 32.13 33.42
N HIS A 67 -35.80 33.16 32.61
CA HIS A 67 -35.44 33.15 31.18
C HIS A 67 -33.92 33.19 30.94
N THR A 68 -33.16 33.80 31.85
CA THR A 68 -31.69 33.82 31.78
C THR A 68 -31.12 32.45 32.13
N LEU A 69 -31.57 31.84 33.23
CA LEU A 69 -31.23 30.46 33.58
C LEU A 69 -31.66 29.45 32.52
N GLN A 70 -32.81 29.65 31.86
CA GLN A 70 -33.25 28.80 30.76
C GLN A 70 -32.29 28.87 29.57
N ARG A 71 -31.80 30.08 29.23
CA ARG A 71 -30.80 30.26 28.17
C ARG A 71 -29.47 29.63 28.54
N GLU A 72 -28.99 29.83 29.76
CA GLU A 72 -27.77 29.19 30.26
C GLU A 72 -27.88 27.65 30.27
N ASN A 73 -29.04 27.10 30.65
CA ASN A 73 -29.26 25.65 30.62
C ASN A 73 -29.29 25.11 29.19
N GLN A 74 -29.86 25.86 28.24
CA GLN A 74 -29.81 25.51 26.82
C GLN A 74 -28.38 25.54 26.27
N GLU A 75 -27.59 26.54 26.65
CA GLU A 75 -26.17 26.65 26.26
C GLU A 75 -25.33 25.50 26.83
N LEU A 76 -25.51 25.17 28.12
CA LEU A 76 -24.82 24.03 28.74
C LEU A 76 -25.20 22.69 28.08
N ARG A 77 -26.46 22.51 27.66
CA ARG A 77 -26.87 21.32 26.91
C ARG A 77 -26.19 21.24 25.55
N ALA A 78 -26.16 22.35 24.81
CA ALA A 78 -25.47 22.40 23.53
C ALA A 78 -23.96 22.11 23.67
N GLN A 79 -23.32 22.64 24.73
CA GLN A 79 -21.93 22.34 25.05
C GLN A 79 -21.72 20.86 25.42
N TYR A 80 -22.61 20.27 26.22
CA TYR A 80 -22.55 18.85 26.57
C TYR A 80 -22.72 17.95 25.34
N GLU A 81 -23.67 18.27 24.45
CA GLU A 81 -23.88 17.55 23.19
C GLU A 81 -22.63 17.61 22.29
N LEU A 82 -22.00 18.78 22.19
CA LEU A 82 -20.75 18.95 21.44
C LEU A 82 -19.61 18.10 22.01
N VAL A 83 -19.40 18.15 23.33
CA VAL A 83 -18.36 17.35 24.01
C VAL A 83 -18.65 15.85 23.88
N SER A 84 -19.92 15.44 24.00
CA SER A 84 -20.34 14.05 23.81
C SER A 84 -20.05 13.57 22.39
N ALA A 85 -20.40 14.38 21.37
CA ALA A 85 -20.13 14.06 19.97
C ALA A 85 -18.62 14.00 19.68
N HIS A 86 -17.83 14.92 20.24
CA HIS A 86 -16.37 14.91 20.11
C HIS A 86 -15.76 13.66 20.77
N ASN A 87 -16.19 13.30 21.98
CA ASN A 87 -15.74 12.09 22.67
C ASN A 87 -16.12 10.81 21.90
N ALA A 88 -17.31 10.77 21.28
CA ALA A 88 -17.72 9.67 20.42
C ALA A 88 -16.83 9.57 19.17
N GLY A 89 -16.47 10.70 18.56
CA GLY A 89 -15.52 10.77 17.45
C GLY A 89 -14.15 10.23 17.85
N LEU A 90 -13.59 10.69 18.98
CA LEU A 90 -12.32 10.19 19.50
C LEU A 90 -12.34 8.69 19.81
N ALA A 91 -13.45 8.17 20.33
CA ALA A 91 -13.61 6.75 20.59
C ALA A 91 -13.64 5.93 19.29
N ALA A 92 -14.33 6.43 18.25
CA ALA A 92 -14.35 5.79 16.94
C ALA A 92 -12.95 5.80 16.30
N ASP A 93 -12.23 6.93 16.35
CA ASP A 93 -10.87 7.03 15.83
C ASP A 93 -9.90 6.11 16.58
N ALA A 94 -10.03 6.03 17.92
CA ALA A 94 -9.24 5.11 18.73
C ALA A 94 -9.50 3.64 18.36
N SER A 95 -10.77 3.27 18.09
CA SER A 95 -11.12 1.93 17.63
C SER A 95 -10.49 1.61 16.28
N VAL A 96 -10.58 2.53 15.31
CA VAL A 96 -9.98 2.35 13.98
C VAL A 96 -8.45 2.21 14.08
N LEU A 97 -7.80 3.01 14.93
CA LEU A 97 -6.37 2.88 15.19
C LEU A 97 -6.02 1.55 15.87
N HIS A 98 -6.85 1.09 16.80
CA HIS A 98 -6.67 -0.21 17.46
C HIS A 98 -6.74 -1.36 16.44
N ASP A 99 -7.77 -1.40 15.60
CA ASP A 99 -7.96 -2.43 14.57
C ASP A 99 -6.80 -2.41 13.57
N ARG A 100 -6.35 -1.21 13.17
CA ARG A 100 -5.19 -1.06 12.29
C ARG A 100 -3.92 -1.60 12.93
N ASN A 101 -3.67 -1.31 14.22
CA ASN A 101 -2.52 -1.83 14.94
C ASN A 101 -2.57 -3.35 15.07
N LEU A 102 -3.75 -3.91 15.35
CA LEU A 102 -3.97 -5.35 15.42
C LEU A 102 -3.66 -6.01 14.07
N ALA A 103 -4.14 -5.43 12.96
CA ALA A 103 -3.86 -5.93 11.62
C ALA A 103 -2.37 -5.84 11.21
N ILE A 104 -1.63 -4.86 11.73
CA ILE A 104 -0.17 -4.77 11.55
C ILE A 104 0.54 -5.87 12.34
N LEU A 105 0.14 -6.09 13.60
CA LEU A 105 0.71 -7.14 14.45
C LEU A 105 0.45 -8.54 13.88
N HIS A 106 -0.75 -8.82 13.37
CA HIS A 106 -1.06 -10.10 12.72
C HIS A 106 -0.17 -10.34 11.50
N ARG A 107 -0.07 -9.36 10.59
CA ARG A 107 0.83 -9.47 9.43
C ARG A 107 2.29 -9.67 9.82
N ALA A 108 2.75 -9.00 10.87
CA ALA A 108 4.11 -9.20 11.38
C ALA A 108 4.31 -10.62 11.93
N ARG A 109 3.35 -11.16 12.68
CA ARG A 109 3.38 -12.54 13.21
C ARG A 109 3.35 -13.58 12.09
N GLU A 110 2.50 -13.39 11.08
CA GLU A 110 2.44 -14.26 9.91
C GLU A 110 3.77 -14.25 9.14
N GLY A 111 4.33 -13.06 8.90
CA GLY A 111 5.64 -12.92 8.26
C GLY A 111 6.76 -13.59 9.06
N TYR A 112 6.75 -13.46 10.39
CA TYR A 112 7.71 -14.15 11.26
C TYR A 112 7.55 -15.67 11.20
N ARG A 113 6.33 -16.20 11.29
CA ARG A 113 6.06 -17.64 11.19
C ARG A 113 6.50 -18.20 9.83
N ALA A 114 6.15 -17.54 8.74
CA ALA A 114 6.58 -17.93 7.40
C ALA A 114 8.12 -17.91 7.26
N GLY A 115 8.78 -16.90 7.86
CA GLY A 115 10.23 -16.82 7.93
C GLY A 115 10.86 -17.98 8.70
N MET A 116 10.29 -18.35 9.85
CA MET A 116 10.77 -19.48 10.66
C MET A 116 10.62 -20.81 9.94
N ILE A 117 9.47 -21.07 9.30
CA ILE A 117 9.24 -22.27 8.49
C ILE A 117 10.26 -22.33 7.33
N GLY A 118 10.50 -21.21 6.66
CA GLY A 118 11.50 -21.12 5.61
C GLY A 118 12.91 -21.42 6.11
N LEU A 119 13.28 -20.91 7.29
CA LEU A 119 14.58 -21.18 7.91
C LEU A 119 14.74 -22.66 8.29
N GLU A 120 13.72 -23.27 8.88
CA GLU A 120 13.70 -24.68 9.23
C GLU A 120 13.88 -25.56 7.99
N GLN A 121 13.18 -25.25 6.89
CA GLN A 121 13.34 -25.97 5.62
C GLN A 121 14.76 -25.84 5.06
N VAL A 122 15.39 -24.66 5.17
CA VAL A 122 16.78 -24.46 4.75
C VAL A 122 17.75 -25.26 5.61
N LEU A 123 17.51 -25.35 6.92
CA LEU A 123 18.34 -26.15 7.82
C LEU A 123 18.18 -27.65 7.54
N LEU A 124 16.97 -28.14 7.33
CA LEU A 124 16.71 -29.54 6.98
C LEU A 124 17.35 -29.92 5.64
N THR A 125 17.22 -29.07 4.63
CA THR A 125 17.85 -29.31 3.33
C THR A 125 19.38 -29.29 3.43
N ARG A 126 19.95 -28.38 4.22
CA ARG A 126 21.38 -28.37 4.50
C ARG A 126 21.83 -29.66 5.19
N GLU A 127 21.11 -30.10 6.21
CA GLU A 127 21.45 -31.34 6.94
C GLU A 127 21.37 -32.58 6.03
N HIS A 128 20.41 -32.60 5.09
CA HIS A 128 20.33 -33.67 4.09
C HIS A 128 21.56 -33.66 3.16
N VAL A 129 21.95 -32.49 2.66
CA VAL A 129 23.14 -32.34 1.82
C VAL A 129 24.43 -32.72 2.59
N GLU A 130 24.53 -32.38 3.87
CA GLU A 130 25.67 -32.77 4.70
C GLU A 130 25.75 -34.30 4.88
N ARG A 131 24.61 -34.99 5.05
CA ARG A 131 24.55 -36.46 5.05
C ARG A 131 24.96 -37.07 3.72
N ASP A 132 24.40 -36.58 2.61
CA ASP A 132 24.74 -37.04 1.26
C ASP A 132 26.23 -36.88 0.96
N TYR A 133 26.82 -35.77 1.42
CA TYR A 133 28.23 -35.52 1.28
C TYR A 133 29.08 -36.49 2.10
N ALA A 134 28.70 -36.79 3.35
CA ALA A 134 29.37 -37.79 4.18
C ALA A 134 29.30 -39.21 3.57
N ASP A 135 28.13 -39.59 3.03
CA ASP A 135 27.95 -40.86 2.32
C ASP A 135 28.82 -40.95 1.08
N LEU A 136 28.92 -39.85 0.31
CA LEU A 136 29.79 -39.78 -0.86
C LEU A 136 31.27 -39.90 -0.46
N GLU A 137 31.70 -39.23 0.61
CA GLU A 137 33.06 -39.37 1.15
C GLU A 137 33.37 -40.82 1.56
N GLY A 138 32.43 -41.49 2.23
CA GLY A 138 32.54 -42.91 2.58
C GLY A 138 32.72 -43.80 1.35
N ARG A 139 31.90 -43.59 0.31
CA ARG A 139 32.01 -44.33 -0.96
C ARG A 139 33.34 -44.08 -1.67
N VAL A 140 33.83 -42.84 -1.67
CA VAL A 140 35.13 -42.49 -2.25
C VAL A 140 36.27 -43.16 -1.48
N ALA A 141 36.20 -43.21 -0.15
CA ALA A 141 37.18 -43.93 0.67
C ALA A 141 37.18 -45.43 0.35
N ASP A 142 36.01 -46.05 0.21
CA ASP A 142 35.88 -47.45 -0.20
C ASP A 142 36.48 -47.73 -1.57
N PHE A 143 36.25 -46.85 -2.55
CA PHE A 143 36.87 -46.98 -3.87
C PHE A 143 38.39 -46.87 -3.81
N ARG A 144 38.94 -45.96 -3.00
CA ARG A 144 40.39 -45.85 -2.77
C ARG A 144 40.96 -47.11 -2.14
N ALA A 145 40.31 -47.65 -1.09
CA ALA A 145 40.74 -48.88 -0.45
C ALA A 145 40.66 -50.11 -1.38
N ARG A 146 39.71 -50.13 -2.33
CA ARG A 146 39.66 -51.17 -3.39
C ARG A 146 40.81 -51.00 -4.37
N ALA A 147 41.09 -49.77 -4.81
CA ALA A 147 42.19 -49.47 -5.72
C ALA A 147 43.56 -49.88 -5.13
N GLU A 148 43.80 -49.55 -3.85
CA GLU A 148 45.02 -49.94 -3.13
C GLU A 148 45.16 -51.47 -3.04
N ARG A 149 44.06 -52.18 -2.75
CA ARG A 149 44.06 -53.66 -2.74
C ARG A 149 44.35 -54.25 -4.11
N THR A 150 43.80 -53.68 -5.18
CA THR A 150 44.09 -54.13 -6.55
C THR A 150 45.54 -53.86 -6.93
N GLU A 151 46.10 -52.71 -6.56
CA GLU A 151 47.51 -52.39 -6.82
C GLU A 151 48.46 -53.32 -6.04
N ALA A 152 48.13 -53.64 -4.79
CA ALA A 152 48.88 -54.63 -4.00
C ALA A 152 48.82 -56.04 -4.64
N ALA A 153 47.64 -56.47 -5.10
CA ALA A 153 47.48 -57.75 -5.78
C ALA A 153 48.23 -57.80 -7.12
N GLU A 154 48.21 -56.72 -7.91
CA GLU A 154 49.00 -56.60 -9.14
C GLU A 154 50.50 -56.68 -8.84
N THR A 155 50.95 -56.05 -7.77
CA THR A 155 52.36 -56.09 -7.34
C THR A 155 52.79 -57.52 -7.00
N LEU A 156 51.97 -58.25 -6.23
CA LEU A 156 52.22 -59.67 -5.93
C LEU A 156 52.23 -60.53 -7.18
N LEU A 157 51.28 -60.33 -8.11
CA LEU A 157 51.25 -61.05 -9.38
C LEU A 157 52.50 -60.80 -10.23
N ARG A 158 53.04 -59.57 -10.22
CA ARG A 158 54.31 -59.27 -10.91
C ARG A 158 55.47 -60.05 -10.28
N VAL A 159 55.57 -60.08 -8.95
CA VAL A 159 56.61 -60.82 -8.22
C VAL A 159 56.52 -62.33 -8.52
N GLU A 160 55.33 -62.93 -8.45
CA GLU A 160 55.12 -64.34 -8.78
C GLU A 160 55.43 -64.64 -10.25
N ARG A 161 55.08 -63.73 -11.16
CA ARG A 161 55.44 -63.86 -12.57
C ARG A 161 56.96 -63.85 -12.75
N ASP A 162 57.67 -62.92 -12.11
CA ASP A 162 59.12 -62.84 -12.22
C ASP A 162 59.79 -64.11 -11.65
N SER A 163 59.36 -64.56 -10.46
CA SER A 163 59.81 -65.81 -9.84
C SER A 163 59.56 -67.05 -10.73
N SER A 164 58.34 -67.19 -11.26
CA SER A 164 58.01 -68.31 -12.16
C SER A 164 58.78 -68.25 -13.47
N THR A 165 59.08 -67.05 -14.01
CA THR A 165 59.96 -66.94 -15.18
C THR A 165 61.39 -67.36 -14.89
N GLU A 166 61.92 -67.10 -13.69
CA GLU A 166 63.23 -67.59 -13.26
C GLU A 166 63.23 -69.12 -13.11
N GLN A 167 62.24 -69.68 -12.42
CA GLN A 167 62.08 -71.13 -12.27
C GLN A 167 61.96 -71.85 -13.62
N TYR A 168 61.23 -71.27 -14.57
CA TYR A 168 61.10 -71.84 -15.91
C TYR A 168 62.44 -71.85 -16.66
N ARG A 169 63.24 -70.78 -16.56
CA ARG A 169 64.59 -70.73 -17.16
C ARG A 169 65.52 -71.78 -16.55
N ASP A 170 65.47 -71.96 -15.23
CA ASP A 170 66.28 -72.97 -14.52
C ASP A 170 65.88 -74.38 -14.94
N LEU A 171 64.58 -74.68 -15.02
CA LEU A 171 64.08 -75.98 -15.46
C LEU A 171 64.47 -76.24 -16.92
N GLN A 172 64.39 -75.23 -17.78
CA GLN A 172 64.81 -75.35 -19.18
C GLN A 172 66.31 -75.66 -19.29
N ALA A 173 67.16 -75.04 -18.46
CA ALA A 173 68.58 -75.37 -18.39
C ALA A 173 68.83 -76.81 -17.91
N GLN A 174 68.06 -77.29 -16.91
CA GLN A 174 68.15 -78.67 -16.42
C GLN A 174 67.73 -79.70 -17.47
N VAL A 175 66.64 -79.44 -18.20
CA VAL A 175 66.19 -80.31 -19.30
C VAL A 175 67.24 -80.38 -20.39
N GLN A 176 67.84 -79.24 -20.76
CA GLN A 176 68.92 -79.21 -21.74
C GLN A 176 70.10 -80.08 -21.29
N ALA A 177 70.54 -79.92 -20.03
CA ALA A 177 71.63 -80.73 -19.47
C ALA A 177 71.29 -82.23 -19.43
N ALA A 178 70.06 -82.60 -19.11
CA ALA A 178 69.61 -84.00 -19.13
C ALA A 178 69.56 -84.58 -20.55
N GLN A 179 69.16 -83.78 -21.55
CA GLN A 179 69.19 -84.19 -22.95
C GLN A 179 70.62 -84.44 -23.43
N ASP A 180 71.56 -83.59 -23.04
CA ASP A 180 72.98 -83.78 -23.35
C ASP A 180 73.51 -85.08 -22.73
N GLN A 181 73.13 -85.40 -21.48
CA GLN A 181 73.48 -86.66 -20.83
C GLN A 181 72.86 -87.90 -21.51
N VAL A 182 71.61 -87.81 -21.97
CA VAL A 182 70.95 -88.90 -22.71
C VAL A 182 71.64 -89.14 -24.05
N ALA A 183 72.08 -88.08 -24.74
CA ALA A 183 72.86 -88.19 -25.97
C ALA A 183 74.20 -88.91 -25.74
N ASP A 184 74.86 -88.63 -24.61
CA ASP A 184 76.11 -89.31 -24.21
C ASP A 184 75.89 -90.80 -23.90
N TYR A 185 74.81 -91.15 -23.19
CA TYR A 185 74.47 -92.56 -22.92
C TYR A 185 74.06 -93.32 -24.18
N ALA A 186 73.30 -92.69 -25.08
CA ALA A 186 72.94 -93.29 -26.37
C ALA A 186 74.19 -93.58 -27.22
N ALA A 187 75.20 -92.71 -27.17
CA ALA A 187 76.49 -92.93 -27.83
C ALA A 187 77.31 -94.07 -27.18
N GLN A 188 77.12 -94.37 -25.90
CA GLN A 188 77.75 -95.50 -25.21
C GLN A 188 77.05 -96.84 -25.53
N LEU A 189 75.72 -96.85 -25.57
CA LEU A 189 74.93 -98.04 -25.92
C LEU A 189 75.16 -98.47 -27.38
N MET A 190 75.32 -97.52 -28.30
CA MET A 190 75.70 -97.78 -29.70
C MET A 190 77.09 -98.43 -29.85
N ARG A 191 77.96 -98.38 -28.82
CA ARG A 191 79.28 -99.04 -28.80
C ARG A 191 79.26 -100.45 -28.20
N ALA A 192 78.21 -100.83 -27.47
CA ALA A 192 78.16 -102.09 -26.72
C ALA A 192 77.49 -103.27 -27.46
N SER A 193 76.88 -103.04 -28.62
CA SER A 193 76.00 -103.98 -29.32
C SER A 193 76.63 -104.62 -30.57
N ALA A 194 77.72 -105.38 -30.41
CA ALA A 194 78.26 -106.19 -31.52
C ALA A 194 78.90 -107.50 -31.05
N THR A 195 78.14 -108.60 -31.04
CA THR A 195 78.60 -110.00 -31.26
C THR A 195 77.43 -111.01 -31.18
N PRO A 196 77.16 -111.81 -32.24
CA PRO A 196 76.26 -112.96 -32.19
C PRO A 196 76.94 -114.29 -32.65
N SER A 197 76.49 -115.42 -32.12
CA SER A 197 76.72 -116.79 -32.66
C SER A 197 75.79 -117.76 -31.91
N SER A 198 74.70 -118.29 -32.45
CA SER A 198 74.52 -119.28 -33.55
C SER A 198 75.16 -120.65 -33.28
N SER A 199 74.32 -121.71 -33.30
CA SER A 199 74.50 -122.94 -34.10
C SER A 199 74.08 -124.28 -33.41
N SER A 200 73.09 -124.94 -34.04
CA SER A 200 72.97 -126.37 -34.42
C SER A 200 73.01 -127.53 -33.38
N VAL A 201 71.84 -128.06 -32.97
CA VAL A 201 71.10 -129.30 -33.42
C VAL A 201 71.94 -130.44 -34.08
N PRO A 202 71.59 -131.78 -34.08
CA PRO A 202 70.86 -132.72 -33.18
C PRO A 202 71.52 -134.14 -33.04
N LEU A 203 70.98 -135.07 -32.22
CA LEU A 203 71.01 -136.53 -32.47
C LEU A 203 70.16 -137.31 -31.44
N ALA A 204 69.14 -138.07 -31.89
CA ALA A 204 68.66 -139.36 -31.33
C ALA A 204 67.12 -139.56 -31.41
N ARG A 205 66.63 -139.88 -32.62
CA ARG A 205 65.25 -140.35 -32.93
C ARG A 205 64.92 -141.77 -32.41
N LEU A 206 65.45 -142.16 -31.25
CA LEU A 206 65.04 -143.38 -30.53
C LEU A 206 64.63 -143.10 -29.08
N PHE A 207 64.64 -141.82 -28.70
CA PHE A 207 63.81 -141.30 -27.62
C PHE A 207 62.48 -140.75 -28.15
N ALA A 208 62.19 -140.74 -29.45
CA ALA A 208 61.05 -140.01 -30.03
C ALA A 208 59.66 -140.38 -29.46
N ALA A 209 59.36 -141.62 -29.06
CA ALA A 209 58.03 -141.96 -28.52
C ALA A 209 57.90 -141.87 -26.98
N GLN A 210 59.03 -141.78 -26.26
CA GLN A 210 59.08 -141.58 -24.81
C GLN A 210 59.40 -140.10 -24.48
N GLY A 211 60.30 -139.52 -25.27
CA GLY A 211 60.43 -138.10 -25.59
C GLY A 211 59.10 -137.48 -25.98
N GLU A 212 58.32 -137.94 -26.98
CA GLU A 212 56.99 -137.35 -27.26
C GLU A 212 56.02 -137.37 -26.05
N ARG A 213 56.16 -138.33 -25.11
CA ARG A 213 55.36 -138.36 -23.87
C ARG A 213 55.94 -137.47 -22.77
N ASP A 214 57.25 -137.38 -22.67
CA ASP A 214 57.97 -136.52 -21.72
C ASP A 214 58.02 -135.06 -22.23
N ASP A 215 57.92 -134.85 -23.54
CA ASP A 215 57.74 -133.61 -24.31
C ASP A 215 56.27 -133.20 -24.21
N ALA A 216 55.29 -134.11 -24.37
CA ALA A 216 53.90 -133.78 -24.06
C ALA A 216 53.67 -133.51 -22.56
N ARG A 217 54.46 -134.12 -21.66
CA ARG A 217 54.48 -133.78 -20.22
C ARG A 217 55.19 -132.46 -19.98
N ALA A 218 56.30 -132.19 -20.65
CA ALA A 218 57.02 -130.92 -20.61
C ALA A 218 56.17 -129.80 -21.16
N GLU A 219 55.55 -129.94 -22.33
CA GLU A 219 54.56 -129.03 -22.91
C GLU A 219 53.36 -128.84 -21.99
N ARG A 220 52.86 -129.90 -21.34
CA ARG A 220 51.78 -129.76 -20.35
C ARG A 220 52.25 -129.00 -19.10
N ASP A 221 53.46 -129.24 -18.64
CA ASP A 221 54.03 -128.58 -17.47
C ASP A 221 54.44 -127.12 -17.80
N ASP A 222 54.89 -126.83 -19.02
CA ASP A 222 55.13 -125.50 -19.61
C ASP A 222 53.80 -124.76 -19.79
N LEU A 223 52.76 -125.40 -20.34
CA LEU A 223 51.40 -124.85 -20.41
C LEU A 223 50.81 -124.61 -19.02
N ARG A 224 51.18 -125.40 -18.01
CA ARG A 224 50.80 -125.13 -16.60
C ARG A 224 51.58 -123.96 -16.03
N VAL A 225 52.87 -123.81 -16.36
CA VAL A 225 53.69 -122.66 -15.99
C VAL A 225 53.17 -121.39 -16.68
N ASP A 226 52.82 -121.45 -17.96
CA ASP A 226 52.22 -120.37 -18.74
C ASP A 226 50.83 -120.02 -18.24
N LEU A 227 50.01 -121.02 -17.89
CA LEU A 227 48.70 -120.79 -17.26
C LEU A 227 48.86 -120.13 -15.90
N ALA A 228 49.82 -120.58 -15.08
CA ALA A 228 50.13 -119.96 -13.79
C ALA A 228 50.69 -118.53 -13.96
N ALA A 229 51.50 -118.29 -14.99
CA ALA A 229 52.02 -116.96 -15.33
C ALA A 229 50.91 -116.04 -15.84
N ALA A 230 49.98 -116.54 -16.66
CA ALA A 230 48.81 -115.81 -17.12
C ALA A 230 47.83 -115.50 -15.97
N GLN A 231 47.62 -116.44 -15.05
CA GLN A 231 46.86 -116.24 -13.82
C GLN A 231 47.53 -115.21 -12.90
N ALA A 232 48.85 -115.24 -12.76
CA ALA A 232 49.61 -114.23 -12.02
C ALA A 232 49.55 -112.84 -12.70
N ALA A 233 49.53 -112.78 -14.03
CA ALA A 233 49.40 -111.55 -14.81
C ALA A 233 47.96 -110.98 -14.85
N LEU A 234 46.95 -111.80 -14.60
CA LEU A 234 45.54 -111.36 -14.49
C LEU A 234 45.31 -110.47 -13.27
N SER A 235 45.95 -110.76 -12.14
CA SER A 235 45.81 -109.98 -10.91
C SER A 235 46.15 -108.48 -11.06
N PRO A 236 47.30 -108.06 -11.64
CA PRO A 236 47.57 -106.64 -11.88
C PRO A 236 46.67 -106.01 -12.95
N VAL A 237 46.15 -106.79 -13.92
CA VAL A 237 45.17 -106.30 -14.90
C VAL A 237 43.83 -106.02 -14.24
N GLN A 238 43.37 -106.92 -13.36
CA GLN A 238 42.15 -106.73 -12.56
C GLN A 238 42.29 -105.53 -11.63
N ALA A 239 43.42 -105.38 -10.93
CA ALA A 239 43.67 -104.22 -10.09
C ALA A 239 43.65 -102.89 -10.88
N ARG A 240 44.14 -102.88 -12.13
CA ARG A 240 44.05 -101.71 -13.02
C ARG A 240 42.62 -101.44 -13.48
N ALA A 241 41.83 -102.48 -13.75
CA ALA A 241 40.42 -102.34 -14.11
C ALA A 241 39.61 -101.76 -12.94
N ASP A 242 39.79 -102.29 -11.72
CA ASP A 242 39.15 -101.80 -10.50
C ASP A 242 39.53 -100.33 -10.22
N ALA A 243 40.81 -99.97 -10.41
CA ALA A 243 41.27 -98.59 -10.25
C ALA A 243 40.66 -97.64 -11.30
N ALA A 244 40.51 -98.09 -12.55
CA ALA A 244 39.87 -97.31 -13.60
C ALA A 244 38.36 -97.14 -13.37
N GLU A 245 37.70 -98.16 -12.79
CA GLU A 245 36.30 -98.08 -12.39
C GLU A 245 36.10 -97.09 -11.25
N ALA A 246 36.95 -97.16 -10.21
CA ALA A 246 36.95 -96.19 -9.12
C ALA A 246 37.20 -94.74 -9.61
N GLU A 247 38.11 -94.56 -10.57
CA GLU A 247 38.35 -93.24 -11.16
C GLU A 247 37.16 -92.74 -12.00
N ARG A 248 36.52 -93.62 -12.78
CA ARG A 248 35.27 -93.28 -13.48
C ARG A 248 34.17 -92.86 -12.52
N ASP A 249 34.03 -93.54 -11.39
CA ASP A 249 33.00 -93.20 -10.40
C ASP A 249 33.31 -91.88 -9.69
N ARG A 250 34.59 -91.57 -9.43
CA ARG A 250 34.99 -90.23 -8.96
C ARG A 250 34.67 -89.14 -9.98
N VAL A 251 35.00 -89.35 -11.26
CA VAL A 251 34.69 -88.39 -12.33
C VAL A 251 33.17 -88.20 -12.45
N ARG A 252 32.39 -89.26 -12.36
CA ARG A 252 30.91 -89.17 -12.33
C ARG A 252 30.41 -88.33 -11.17
N GLN A 253 30.96 -88.52 -9.97
CA GLN A 253 30.59 -87.69 -8.81
C GLN A 253 30.94 -86.22 -9.04
N LEU A 254 32.11 -85.91 -9.61
CA LEU A 254 32.51 -84.55 -9.94
C LEU A 254 31.62 -83.90 -11.01
N VAL A 255 31.14 -84.67 -11.99
CA VAL A 255 30.19 -84.18 -12.99
C VAL A 255 28.86 -83.85 -12.33
N VAL A 256 28.33 -84.72 -11.47
CA VAL A 256 27.08 -84.46 -10.74
C VAL A 256 27.18 -83.20 -9.88
N THR A 257 28.30 -83.00 -9.16
CA THR A 257 28.48 -81.78 -8.35
C THR A 257 28.64 -80.53 -9.22
N ALA A 258 29.34 -80.62 -10.35
CA ALA A 258 29.47 -79.49 -11.29
C ALA A 258 28.13 -79.14 -11.97
N GLU A 259 27.32 -80.13 -12.32
CA GLU A 259 25.97 -79.92 -12.84
C GLU A 259 25.07 -79.25 -11.81
N GLN A 260 25.11 -79.71 -10.56
CA GLN A 260 24.37 -79.07 -9.47
C GLN A 260 24.79 -77.61 -9.28
N GLN A 261 26.10 -77.33 -9.25
CA GLN A 261 26.60 -75.96 -9.12
C GLN A 261 26.11 -75.07 -10.28
N ARG A 262 26.16 -75.57 -11.52
CA ARG A 262 25.68 -74.83 -12.68
C ARG A 262 24.19 -74.52 -12.55
N ASP A 263 23.39 -75.48 -12.12
CA ASP A 263 21.95 -75.30 -12.00
C ASP A 263 21.61 -74.31 -10.86
N ASP A 264 22.38 -74.31 -9.77
CA ASP A 264 22.28 -73.31 -8.69
C ASP A 264 22.68 -71.90 -9.19
N ASP A 265 23.76 -71.78 -9.96
CA ASP A 265 24.20 -70.51 -10.57
C ASP A 265 23.16 -69.96 -11.55
N LEU A 266 22.51 -70.84 -12.33
CA LEU A 266 21.42 -70.47 -13.23
C LEU A 266 20.18 -70.00 -12.45
N ALA A 267 19.83 -70.68 -11.37
CA ALA A 267 18.73 -70.27 -10.50
C ALA A 267 18.99 -68.90 -9.85
N GLU A 268 20.23 -68.62 -9.46
CA GLU A 268 20.63 -67.32 -8.93
C GLU A 268 20.59 -66.23 -10.00
N ARG A 269 21.07 -66.52 -11.21
CA ARG A 269 20.95 -65.59 -12.35
C ARG A 269 19.50 -65.24 -12.65
N ASP A 270 18.59 -66.22 -12.59
CA ASP A 270 17.17 -65.99 -12.82
C ASP A 270 16.54 -65.15 -11.70
N ARG A 271 16.98 -65.33 -10.44
CA ARG A 271 16.59 -64.47 -9.31
C ARG A 271 17.06 -63.03 -9.52
N VAL A 272 18.32 -62.83 -9.85
CA VAL A 272 18.89 -61.49 -10.15
C VAL A 272 18.15 -60.84 -11.31
N THR A 273 17.85 -61.60 -12.36
CA THR A 273 17.09 -61.09 -13.52
C THR A 273 15.71 -60.59 -13.11
N ARG A 274 14.99 -61.31 -12.24
CA ARG A 274 13.69 -60.86 -11.72
C ARG A 274 13.81 -59.57 -10.90
N VAL A 275 14.84 -59.45 -10.06
CA VAL A 275 15.09 -58.23 -9.28
C VAL A 275 15.38 -57.03 -10.19
N LEU A 276 16.19 -57.22 -11.23
CA LEU A 276 16.49 -56.16 -12.19
C LEU A 276 15.24 -55.65 -12.90
N VAL A 277 14.34 -56.55 -13.33
CA VAL A 277 13.07 -56.16 -13.96
C VAL A 277 12.21 -55.30 -13.02
N VAL A 278 12.14 -55.65 -11.73
CA VAL A 278 11.40 -54.85 -10.75
C VAL A 278 12.07 -53.48 -10.56
N ALA A 279 13.39 -53.43 -10.43
CA ALA A 279 14.12 -52.17 -10.30
C ALA A 279 13.98 -51.26 -11.54
N GLU A 280 13.92 -51.84 -12.74
CA GLU A 280 13.63 -51.11 -13.98
C GLU A 280 12.22 -50.53 -13.97
N GLN A 281 11.22 -51.30 -13.55
CA GLN A 281 9.84 -50.82 -13.40
C GLN A 281 9.73 -49.68 -12.38
N GLU A 282 10.40 -49.80 -11.23
CA GLU A 282 10.44 -48.73 -10.22
C GLU A 282 11.11 -47.47 -10.76
N ARG A 283 12.22 -47.61 -11.48
CA ARG A 283 12.91 -46.50 -12.13
C ARG A 283 12.00 -45.82 -13.16
N ASP A 284 11.33 -46.59 -13.99
CA ASP A 284 10.45 -46.06 -15.04
C ASP A 284 9.26 -45.32 -14.40
N GLY A 285 8.66 -45.87 -13.34
CA GLY A 285 7.64 -45.17 -12.54
C GLY A 285 8.15 -43.87 -11.89
N ALA A 286 9.39 -43.86 -11.39
CA ALA A 286 10.01 -42.64 -10.86
C ALA A 286 10.26 -41.58 -11.95
N LEU A 287 10.62 -42.00 -13.17
CA LEU A 287 10.79 -41.10 -14.32
C LEU A 287 9.46 -40.48 -14.73
N ASP A 288 8.37 -41.26 -14.77
CA ASP A 288 7.03 -40.77 -15.07
C ASP A 288 6.57 -39.72 -14.05
N MET A 289 6.75 -39.99 -12.75
CA MET A 289 6.43 -39.02 -11.68
C MET A 289 7.23 -37.73 -11.82
N ARG A 290 8.54 -37.82 -12.13
CA ARG A 290 9.40 -36.66 -12.35
C ARG A 290 8.90 -35.83 -13.54
N ASP A 291 8.53 -36.47 -14.63
CA ASP A 291 8.08 -35.77 -15.84
C ASP A 291 6.69 -35.15 -15.64
N GLN A 292 5.80 -35.79 -14.87
CA GLN A 292 4.56 -35.18 -14.40
C GLN A 292 4.81 -33.94 -13.52
N ALA A 293 5.73 -34.02 -12.57
CA ALA A 293 6.10 -32.88 -11.71
C ALA A 293 6.65 -31.71 -12.53
N ARG A 294 7.46 -31.99 -13.56
CA ARG A 294 7.96 -30.97 -14.51
C ARG A 294 6.84 -30.31 -15.30
N GLN A 295 5.85 -31.09 -15.77
CA GLN A 295 4.69 -30.55 -16.48
C GLN A 295 3.88 -29.61 -15.57
N ILE A 296 3.59 -30.02 -14.34
CA ILE A 296 2.88 -29.20 -13.35
C ILE A 296 3.65 -27.91 -13.06
N SER A 297 4.96 -28.00 -12.79
CA SER A 297 5.80 -26.83 -12.55
C SER A 297 5.78 -25.84 -13.72
N THR A 298 5.80 -26.36 -14.96
CA THR A 298 5.73 -25.52 -16.16
C THR A 298 4.36 -24.85 -16.30
N ALA A 299 3.26 -25.56 -15.98
CA ALA A 299 1.92 -24.99 -15.99
C ALA A 299 1.78 -23.85 -14.95
N LEU A 300 2.20 -24.10 -13.70
CA LEU A 300 2.19 -23.08 -12.63
C LEU A 300 3.03 -21.85 -12.99
N ARG A 301 4.16 -22.05 -13.67
CA ARG A 301 4.99 -20.93 -14.15
C ARG A 301 4.24 -20.07 -15.16
N ARG A 302 3.51 -20.69 -16.10
CA ARG A 302 2.68 -19.97 -17.08
C ARG A 302 1.54 -19.22 -16.42
N GLU A 303 0.86 -19.83 -15.45
CA GLU A 303 -0.21 -19.18 -14.69
C GLU A 303 0.30 -17.95 -13.93
N ARG A 304 1.44 -18.08 -13.25
CA ARG A 304 2.10 -16.97 -12.57
C ARG A 304 2.46 -15.85 -13.55
N ASP A 305 3.05 -16.18 -14.70
CA ASP A 305 3.47 -15.18 -15.68
C ASP A 305 2.26 -14.46 -16.29
N ALA A 306 1.13 -15.15 -16.49
CA ALA A 306 -0.14 -14.55 -16.88
C ALA A 306 -0.68 -13.61 -15.79
N ALA A 307 -0.72 -14.05 -14.53
CA ALA A 307 -1.17 -13.22 -13.42
C ALA A 307 -0.31 -11.97 -13.21
N VAL A 308 1.01 -12.07 -13.44
CA VAL A 308 1.92 -10.91 -13.43
C VAL A 308 1.57 -9.93 -14.54
N THR A 309 1.28 -10.43 -15.74
CA THR A 309 0.88 -9.61 -16.89
C THR A 309 -0.42 -8.87 -16.62
N GLU A 310 -1.43 -9.55 -16.06
CA GLU A 310 -2.72 -8.94 -15.68
C GLU A 310 -2.54 -7.87 -14.60
N ARG A 311 -1.73 -8.14 -13.58
CA ARG A 311 -1.42 -7.17 -12.52
C ARG A 311 -0.73 -5.93 -13.10
N ASP A 312 0.21 -6.12 -14.01
CA ASP A 312 0.95 -5.02 -14.60
C ASP A 312 0.03 -4.21 -15.53
N GLN A 313 -0.90 -4.83 -16.25
CA GLN A 313 -1.95 -4.12 -17.00
C GLN A 313 -2.85 -3.29 -16.06
N ALA A 314 -3.34 -3.89 -14.96
CA ALA A 314 -4.17 -3.17 -13.99
C ALA A 314 -3.44 -1.95 -13.39
N ARG A 315 -2.13 -2.04 -13.16
CA ARG A 315 -1.31 -0.89 -12.72
C ARG A 315 -1.25 0.22 -13.77
N HIS A 316 -1.12 -0.13 -15.05
CA HIS A 316 -1.16 0.86 -16.14
C HIS A 316 -2.53 1.55 -16.21
N ASP A 317 -3.62 0.79 -16.06
CA ASP A 317 -4.97 1.34 -16.08
C ASP A 317 -5.21 2.29 -14.90
N VAL A 318 -4.76 1.92 -13.70
CA VAL A 318 -4.83 2.80 -12.52
C VAL A 318 -4.03 4.08 -12.75
N ALA A 319 -2.80 4.00 -13.28
CA ALA A 319 -2.00 5.18 -13.58
C ALA A 319 -2.68 6.10 -14.60
N ALA A 320 -3.36 5.54 -15.61
CA ALA A 320 -4.14 6.31 -16.58
C ALA A 320 -5.34 7.02 -15.92
N LEU A 321 -6.05 6.33 -15.01
CA LEU A 321 -7.16 6.91 -14.25
C LEU A 321 -6.68 8.03 -13.31
N GLU A 322 -5.53 7.87 -12.67
CA GLU A 322 -4.92 8.92 -11.83
C GLU A 322 -4.59 10.17 -12.67
N GLN A 323 -4.03 10.00 -13.87
CA GLN A 323 -3.78 11.12 -14.78
C GLN A 323 -5.08 11.82 -15.19
N GLN A 324 -6.15 11.08 -15.49
CA GLN A 324 -7.46 11.65 -15.81
C GLN A 324 -8.04 12.44 -14.62
N ARG A 325 -7.97 11.88 -13.41
CA ARG A 325 -8.41 12.56 -12.18
C ARG A 325 -7.66 13.87 -11.99
N ASP A 326 -6.34 13.85 -12.12
CA ASP A 326 -5.51 15.03 -11.89
C ASP A 326 -5.79 16.12 -12.94
N ALA A 327 -6.04 15.73 -14.19
CA ALA A 327 -6.51 16.65 -15.23
C ALA A 327 -7.86 17.28 -14.88
N ALA A 328 -8.84 16.48 -14.44
CA ALA A 328 -10.16 16.96 -14.04
C ALA A 328 -10.09 17.89 -12.82
N VAL A 329 -9.22 17.59 -11.84
CA VAL A 329 -8.96 18.46 -10.69
C VAL A 329 -8.36 19.80 -11.15
N ALA A 330 -7.39 19.78 -12.06
CA ALA A 330 -6.80 20.99 -12.61
C ALA A 330 -7.84 21.84 -13.37
N GLU A 331 -8.74 21.23 -14.14
CA GLU A 331 -9.84 21.94 -14.81
C GLU A 331 -10.83 22.56 -13.80
N ARG A 332 -11.22 21.81 -12.78
CA ARG A 332 -12.08 22.33 -11.70
C ARG A 332 -11.44 23.52 -11.01
N ASP A 333 -10.14 23.46 -10.72
CA ASP A 333 -9.44 24.53 -10.02
C ASP A 333 -9.29 25.77 -10.91
N ARG A 334 -9.07 25.60 -12.23
CA ARG A 334 -9.16 26.72 -13.20
C ARG A 334 -10.56 27.34 -13.23
N ALA A 335 -11.61 26.52 -13.25
CA ALA A 335 -12.99 27.01 -13.22
C ALA A 335 -13.27 27.83 -11.95
N ARG A 336 -12.82 27.33 -10.78
CA ARG A 336 -12.91 28.07 -9.51
C ARG A 336 -12.18 29.41 -9.55
N GLN A 337 -10.97 29.43 -10.10
CA GLN A 337 -10.20 30.67 -10.28
C GLN A 337 -10.90 31.65 -11.21
N ALA A 338 -11.60 31.18 -12.25
CA ALA A 338 -12.38 32.02 -13.15
C ALA A 338 -13.67 32.58 -12.52
N VAL A 339 -14.28 31.85 -11.58
CA VAL A 339 -15.50 32.29 -10.87
C VAL A 339 -15.19 33.40 -9.85
N ALA A 340 -14.05 33.35 -9.16
CA ALA A 340 -13.67 34.34 -8.15
C ALA A 340 -13.77 35.82 -8.61
N PRO A 341 -13.21 36.23 -9.77
CA PRO A 341 -13.35 37.62 -10.23
C PRO A 341 -14.79 37.97 -10.65
N LEU A 342 -15.60 37.00 -11.10
CA LEU A 342 -17.00 37.22 -11.42
C LEU A 342 -17.83 37.49 -10.16
N GLU A 343 -17.55 36.76 -9.08
CA GLU A 343 -18.16 37.02 -7.76
C GLU A 343 -17.76 38.40 -7.24
N GLN A 344 -16.49 38.77 -7.36
CA GLN A 344 -16.02 40.11 -6.99
C GLN A 344 -16.71 41.21 -7.81
N GLN A 345 -16.89 41.01 -9.12
CA GLN A 345 -17.61 41.95 -9.98
C GLN A 345 -19.09 42.06 -9.60
N ARG A 346 -19.75 40.93 -9.32
CA ARG A 346 -21.14 40.91 -8.84
C ARG A 346 -21.27 41.71 -7.55
N ASP A 347 -20.39 41.46 -6.58
CA ASP A 347 -20.45 42.11 -5.27
C ASP A 347 -20.19 43.62 -5.39
N ALA A 348 -19.26 44.05 -6.26
CA ALA A 348 -19.05 45.45 -6.59
C ALA A 348 -20.28 46.09 -7.25
N ALA A 349 -20.93 45.40 -8.19
CA ALA A 349 -22.15 45.88 -8.84
C ALA A 349 -23.32 46.00 -7.85
N VAL A 350 -23.44 45.06 -6.92
CA VAL A 350 -24.42 45.11 -5.82
C VAL A 350 -24.16 46.32 -4.92
N ALA A 351 -22.91 46.56 -4.53
CA ALA A 351 -22.53 47.71 -3.71
C ALA A 351 -22.86 49.05 -4.40
N GLU A 352 -22.57 49.18 -5.70
CA GLU A 352 -22.90 50.38 -6.48
C GLU A 352 -24.42 50.59 -6.59
N ARG A 353 -25.19 49.53 -6.84
CA ARG A 353 -26.65 49.59 -6.84
C ARG A 353 -27.19 50.07 -5.50
N ASP A 354 -26.64 49.58 -4.39
CA ASP A 354 -27.11 49.93 -3.06
C ASP A 354 -26.73 51.37 -2.70
N ARG A 355 -25.54 51.85 -3.10
CA ARG A 355 -25.17 53.28 -3.04
C ARG A 355 -26.14 54.16 -3.83
N ALA A 356 -26.48 53.77 -5.06
CA ALA A 356 -27.43 54.50 -5.89
C ALA A 356 -28.83 54.56 -5.26
N ARG A 357 -29.29 53.48 -4.61
CA ARG A 357 -30.55 53.44 -3.86
C ARG A 357 -30.55 54.39 -2.66
N LEU A 358 -29.44 54.44 -1.92
CA LEU A 358 -29.27 55.38 -0.80
C LEU A 358 -29.30 56.83 -1.29
N ALA A 359 -28.56 57.14 -2.37
CA ALA A 359 -28.55 58.47 -2.98
C ALA A 359 -29.95 58.90 -3.47
N LEU A 360 -30.69 58.00 -4.13
CA LEU A 360 -32.06 58.26 -4.56
C LEU A 360 -32.99 58.52 -3.36
N THR A 361 -32.83 57.78 -2.27
CA THR A 361 -33.61 57.96 -1.05
C THR A 361 -33.33 59.32 -0.42
N ALA A 362 -32.05 59.72 -0.32
CA ALA A 362 -31.65 61.05 0.13
C ALA A 362 -32.21 62.16 -0.76
N GLN A 363 -32.15 61.99 -2.09
CA GLN A 363 -32.73 62.96 -3.03
C GLN A 363 -34.25 63.10 -2.86
N ARG A 364 -34.97 61.99 -2.65
CA ARG A 364 -36.41 62.03 -2.37
C ARG A 364 -36.72 62.77 -1.06
N GLN A 365 -35.93 62.54 -0.02
CA GLN A 365 -36.04 63.28 1.24
C GLN A 365 -35.80 64.78 1.03
N GLN A 366 -34.74 65.16 0.30
CA GLN A 366 -34.48 66.56 -0.05
C GLN A 366 -35.65 67.20 -0.82
N ARG A 367 -36.20 66.50 -1.83
CA ARG A 367 -37.36 66.98 -2.57
C ARG A 367 -38.60 67.13 -1.69
N ALA A 368 -38.81 66.22 -0.74
CA ALA A 368 -39.91 66.32 0.23
C ALA A 368 -39.74 67.55 1.15
N LEU A 369 -38.52 67.81 1.64
CA LEU A 369 -38.21 69.00 2.42
C LEU A 369 -38.46 70.28 1.62
N VAL A 370 -37.96 70.37 0.38
CA VAL A 370 -38.20 71.53 -0.49
C VAL A 370 -39.68 71.70 -0.82
N ALA A 371 -40.41 70.61 -1.08
CA ALA A 371 -41.85 70.67 -1.32
C ALA A 371 -42.61 71.22 -0.09
N GLU A 372 -42.18 70.82 1.11
CA GLU A 372 -42.74 71.32 2.37
C GLU A 372 -42.39 72.79 2.61
N GLU A 373 -41.15 73.22 2.37
CA GLU A 373 -40.75 74.63 2.41
C GLU A 373 -41.56 75.49 1.42
N LEU A 374 -41.75 74.99 0.19
CA LEU A 374 -42.59 75.65 -0.82
C LEU A 374 -44.07 75.71 -0.40
N ARG A 375 -44.56 74.69 0.31
CA ARG A 375 -45.93 74.69 0.87
C ARG A 375 -46.06 75.76 1.96
N VAL A 376 -45.13 75.80 2.91
CA VAL A 376 -45.09 76.77 4.02
C VAL A 376 -44.97 78.21 3.49
N THR A 377 -44.06 78.46 2.56
CA THR A 377 -43.89 79.78 1.94
C THR A 377 -45.13 80.20 1.16
N ARG A 378 -45.78 79.30 0.41
CA ARG A 378 -47.05 79.58 -0.26
C ARG A 378 -48.15 79.95 0.73
N THR A 379 -48.27 79.22 1.85
CA THR A 379 -49.26 79.55 2.89
C THR A 379 -48.97 80.90 3.56
N SER A 380 -47.70 81.20 3.86
CA SER A 380 -47.30 82.49 4.43
C SER A 380 -47.55 83.65 3.47
N LEU A 381 -47.27 83.47 2.17
CA LEU A 381 -47.59 84.47 1.14
C LEU A 381 -49.10 84.66 0.98
N SER A 382 -49.90 83.59 1.01
CA SER A 382 -51.36 83.72 0.98
C SER A 382 -51.90 84.46 2.20
N GLN A 383 -51.32 84.22 3.38
CA GLN A 383 -51.66 84.94 4.60
C GLN A 383 -51.27 86.43 4.49
N SER A 384 -50.04 86.73 4.07
CA SER A 384 -49.58 88.10 3.88
C SER A 384 -50.41 88.87 2.83
N ARG A 385 -50.85 88.20 1.76
CA ARG A 385 -51.81 88.76 0.80
C ARG A 385 -53.16 89.06 1.43
N ALA A 386 -53.72 88.12 2.19
CA ALA A 386 -54.98 88.34 2.90
C ALA A 386 -54.86 89.49 3.93
N GLU A 387 -53.74 89.59 4.64
CA GLU A 387 -53.42 90.71 5.55
C GLU A 387 -53.28 92.05 4.79
N SER A 388 -52.63 92.04 3.62
CA SER A 388 -52.48 93.23 2.77
C SER A 388 -53.82 93.67 2.16
N GLU A 389 -54.65 92.73 1.70
CA GLU A 389 -56.01 92.97 1.21
C GLU A 389 -56.89 93.50 2.34
N ALA A 390 -56.80 92.93 3.56
CA ALA A 390 -57.49 93.46 4.74
C ALA A 390 -57.05 94.90 5.06
N ALA A 391 -55.75 95.19 5.00
CA ALA A 391 -55.23 96.55 5.19
C ALA A 391 -55.70 97.51 4.09
N GLN A 392 -55.76 97.08 2.83
CA GLN A 392 -56.32 97.87 1.73
C GLN A 392 -57.82 98.15 1.94
N ASN A 393 -58.60 97.13 2.32
CA ASN A 393 -60.03 97.28 2.60
C ASN A 393 -60.30 98.27 3.75
N LEU A 394 -59.41 98.33 4.76
CA LEU A 394 -59.47 99.34 5.83
C LEU A 394 -59.05 100.75 5.35
N ASN A 395 -58.18 100.85 4.33
CA ASN A 395 -57.70 102.12 3.79
C ASN A 395 -58.72 102.80 2.85
N VAL A 396 -59.60 102.04 2.18
CA VAL A 396 -60.66 102.59 1.31
C VAL A 396 -61.56 103.61 2.04
N PRO A 397 -62.19 103.28 3.19
CA PRO A 397 -63.02 104.25 3.90
C PRO A 397 -62.21 105.43 4.44
N LEU A 398 -60.97 105.23 4.88
CA LEU A 398 -60.06 106.31 5.28
C LEU A 398 -59.74 107.27 4.12
N GLN A 399 -59.51 106.75 2.91
CA GLN A 399 -59.28 107.59 1.72
C GLN A 399 -60.54 108.33 1.30
N ASP A 400 -61.71 107.70 1.41
CA ASP A 400 -62.97 108.35 1.11
C ASP A 400 -63.32 109.45 2.13
N ASP A 401 -63.01 109.23 3.41
CA ASP A 401 -63.08 110.27 4.45
C ASP A 401 -62.11 111.42 4.16
N HIS A 402 -60.88 111.11 3.73
CA HIS A 402 -59.91 112.13 3.33
C HIS A 402 -60.38 112.94 2.11
N ARG A 403 -61.00 112.28 1.11
CA ARG A 403 -61.61 112.95 -0.05
C ARG A 403 -62.78 113.84 0.35
N ARG A 404 -63.64 113.38 1.26
CA ARG A 404 -64.75 114.19 1.82
C ARG A 404 -64.21 115.40 2.58
N ALA A 405 -63.20 115.22 3.42
CA ALA A 405 -62.55 116.32 4.13
C ALA A 405 -61.94 117.35 3.17
N ASN A 406 -61.27 116.90 2.11
CA ASN A 406 -60.74 117.80 1.08
C ASN A 406 -61.84 118.53 0.31
N ALA A 407 -62.94 117.87 -0.04
CA ALA A 407 -64.08 118.52 -0.69
C ALA A 407 -64.69 119.62 0.21
N LEU A 408 -64.78 119.38 1.51
CA LEU A 408 -65.23 120.38 2.48
C LEU A 408 -64.25 121.57 2.58
N LEU A 409 -62.93 121.32 2.58
CA LEU A 409 -61.92 122.39 2.57
C LEU A 409 -61.98 123.22 1.30
N VAL A 410 -62.17 122.58 0.13
CA VAL A 410 -62.33 123.28 -1.16
C VAL A 410 -63.61 124.12 -1.17
N ALA A 411 -64.73 123.58 -0.69
CA ALA A 411 -65.98 124.34 -0.55
C ALA A 411 -65.81 125.56 0.38
N HIS A 412 -65.12 125.40 1.50
CA HIS A 412 -64.85 126.51 2.43
C HIS A 412 -63.92 127.57 1.81
N ALA A 413 -62.95 127.17 0.99
CA ALA A 413 -62.09 128.09 0.25
C ALA A 413 -62.86 128.87 -0.84
N GLU A 414 -63.82 128.23 -1.49
CA GLU A 414 -64.71 128.87 -2.46
C GLU A 414 -65.69 129.84 -1.80
N GLU A 415 -66.23 129.51 -0.62
CA GLU A 415 -67.07 130.40 0.18
C GLU A 415 -66.33 131.69 0.55
N LEU A 416 -65.04 131.58 0.94
CA LEU A 416 -64.18 132.73 1.22
C LEU A 416 -63.93 133.61 -0.02
N ARG A 417 -63.78 133.02 -1.22
CA ARG A 417 -63.69 133.78 -2.47
C ARG A 417 -64.98 134.53 -2.81
N ARG A 418 -66.15 133.94 -2.56
CA ARG A 418 -67.45 134.61 -2.76
C ARG A 418 -67.71 135.70 -1.72
N GLY A 419 -67.11 135.60 -0.53
CA GLY A 419 -67.06 136.69 0.46
C GLY A 419 -66.25 137.89 -0.04
N ALA A 420 -65.08 137.65 -0.63
CA ALA A 420 -64.20 138.70 -1.13
C ALA A 420 -64.75 139.45 -2.36
N ALA A 421 -65.52 138.77 -3.22
CA ALA A 421 -66.08 139.36 -4.43
C ALA A 421 -67.28 140.32 -4.18
N ARG A 422 -67.98 140.20 -3.05
CA ARG A 422 -69.14 141.07 -2.73
C ARG A 422 -68.79 142.47 -2.22
N ILE A 423 -67.53 142.71 -1.86
CA ILE A 423 -67.09 143.98 -1.27
C ILE A 423 -66.62 144.98 -2.34
N HIS A 424 -66.44 144.56 -3.60
CA HIS A 424 -65.67 145.34 -4.58
C HIS A 424 -66.46 146.10 -5.66
N GLU A 425 -67.80 146.16 -5.62
CA GLU A 425 -68.57 146.66 -6.78
C GLU A 425 -69.52 147.85 -6.58
N LEU A 426 -69.62 148.53 -5.43
CA LEU A 426 -70.46 149.74 -5.33
C LEU A 426 -69.85 150.82 -4.42
N GLU A 427 -68.98 151.68 -4.97
CA GLU A 427 -69.06 153.16 -4.85
C GLU A 427 -67.82 153.88 -5.44
N GLU A 428 -68.09 154.79 -6.39
CA GLU A 428 -67.24 155.86 -6.96
C GLU A 428 -67.55 157.21 -6.25
N PRO A 429 -66.83 158.33 -6.50
CA PRO A 429 -65.39 158.62 -6.47
C PRO A 429 -65.06 159.79 -5.49
N HIS A 430 -63.78 160.12 -5.19
CA HIS A 430 -63.23 161.47 -4.83
C HIS A 430 -61.71 161.39 -4.48
N PRO A 431 -60.93 162.51 -4.43
CA PRO A 431 -59.61 162.64 -5.07
C PRO A 431 -58.35 162.37 -4.19
N GLN A 432 -57.20 162.26 -4.86
CA GLN A 432 -55.83 162.09 -4.32
C GLN A 432 -55.38 163.24 -3.38
N PRO A 433 -54.49 163.01 -2.36
CA PRO A 433 -53.01 162.88 -2.58
C PRO A 433 -52.15 162.10 -1.52
N SER A 434 -50.97 161.62 -1.97
CA SER A 434 -49.63 161.67 -1.30
C SER A 434 -49.08 160.62 -0.26
N VAL A 435 -47.77 160.30 -0.46
CA VAL A 435 -46.63 159.91 0.45
C VAL A 435 -46.53 158.52 1.17
N TRP A 436 -45.66 157.64 0.62
CA TRP A 436 -44.45 156.92 1.14
C TRP A 436 -44.33 156.23 2.55
N PRO A 437 -43.37 155.26 2.74
CA PRO A 437 -43.41 153.99 3.51
C PRO A 437 -42.54 154.00 4.81
N PRO A 438 -42.10 152.88 5.49
CA PRO A 438 -41.06 151.90 5.02
C PRO A 438 -41.07 150.46 5.68
N SER A 439 -40.07 149.63 5.33
CA SER A 439 -39.72 148.29 5.88
C SER A 439 -39.31 148.27 7.38
N PRO A 440 -38.94 147.11 8.01
CA PRO A 440 -37.54 146.66 7.97
C PRO A 440 -37.24 145.13 8.11
N LYS A 441 -35.98 144.79 7.76
CA LYS A 441 -35.21 143.53 7.94
C LYS A 441 -34.78 143.29 9.40
N TRP A 442 -34.55 142.04 9.81
CA TRP A 442 -33.40 141.52 10.63
C TRP A 442 -33.37 139.97 10.43
N ARG A 443 -32.31 139.21 10.08
CA ARG A 443 -30.86 139.05 10.38
C ARG A 443 -30.59 137.78 11.23
N GLU A 444 -29.54 137.07 10.80
CA GLU A 444 -28.89 135.81 11.24
C GLU A 444 -28.81 135.45 12.73
N LEU A 445 -28.66 134.14 13.03
CA LEU A 445 -27.58 133.54 13.86
C LEU A 445 -27.66 131.99 13.89
N LYS A 446 -26.53 131.31 13.65
CA LYS A 446 -26.20 129.88 13.97
C LYS A 446 -25.68 129.80 15.43
N PRO A 447 -25.69 128.63 16.15
CA PRO A 447 -24.53 127.71 16.10
C PRO A 447 -24.75 126.21 16.45
N ALA A 448 -23.76 125.41 16.03
CA ALA A 448 -23.06 124.28 16.70
C ALA A 448 -23.77 122.99 17.21
N ASN A 449 -23.22 121.87 16.71
CA ASN A 449 -22.79 120.64 17.40
C ASN A 449 -23.76 119.85 18.30
N LEU A 450 -23.94 118.56 17.97
CA LEU A 450 -23.57 117.43 18.84
C LEU A 450 -23.60 116.09 18.08
N VAL A 451 -22.43 115.42 18.10
CA VAL A 451 -22.22 113.98 17.93
C VAL A 451 -22.28 113.35 19.35
N PRO A 452 -22.66 112.07 19.51
CA PRO A 452 -21.68 110.98 19.82
C PRO A 452 -21.93 109.78 18.88
N ARG A 453 -21.00 109.09 18.21
CA ARG A 453 -19.75 108.35 18.54
C ARG A 453 -19.85 107.23 19.59
N LEU A 454 -19.33 106.06 19.16
CA LEU A 454 -19.00 104.77 19.81
C LEU A 454 -20.11 103.69 19.73
N ALA A 455 -19.90 102.46 19.25
CA ALA A 455 -18.69 101.65 19.02
C ALA A 455 -18.88 100.63 17.85
N ARG A 456 -17.90 100.46 16.95
CA ARG A 456 -17.01 99.27 16.73
C ARG A 456 -17.73 97.91 16.71
N ARG A 457 -17.69 97.12 15.63
CA ARG A 457 -16.58 96.34 15.01
C ARG A 457 -16.98 96.05 13.54
N SER A 458 -16.27 96.36 12.46
CA SER A 458 -14.99 95.83 11.92
C SER A 458 -14.73 94.33 12.10
N ILE A 459 -14.78 93.57 10.99
CA ILE A 459 -13.72 92.74 10.33
C ILE A 459 -14.36 92.31 8.98
N ALA A 460 -13.99 92.90 7.83
CA ALA A 460 -12.84 92.58 6.95
C ALA A 460 -12.98 91.17 6.33
N LEU A 461 -13.38 91.06 5.06
CA LEU A 461 -12.61 91.21 3.81
C LEU A 461 -12.08 89.86 3.30
N ASP A 462 -11.94 89.83 1.97
CA ASP A 462 -11.29 88.84 1.11
C ASP A 462 -12.21 87.72 0.61
N GLY A 463 -12.41 87.52 -0.70
CA GLY A 463 -11.85 88.19 -1.86
C GLY A 463 -12.11 87.31 -3.07
N CYS A 464 -12.89 87.82 -4.02
CA CYS A 464 -12.66 87.85 -5.48
C CYS A 464 -12.15 86.58 -6.25
N PRO A 465 -12.15 86.57 -7.61
CA PRO A 465 -12.85 85.53 -8.35
C PRO A 465 -11.96 84.79 -9.38
N CYS A 466 -12.64 84.05 -10.28
CA CYS A 466 -12.27 83.61 -11.64
C CYS A 466 -11.20 82.51 -11.87
N GLY A 467 -11.64 81.42 -12.55
CA GLY A 467 -11.32 81.18 -13.97
C GLY A 467 -10.00 80.45 -14.37
N SER A 468 -10.12 79.65 -15.44
CA SER A 468 -9.11 78.95 -16.27
C SER A 468 -8.40 77.72 -15.64
N ARG A 469 -8.46 76.49 -16.18
CA ARG A 469 -8.29 75.88 -17.53
C ARG A 469 -6.81 75.72 -17.94
N LEU A 470 -6.42 74.45 -18.16
CA LEU A 470 -5.42 73.89 -19.11
C LEU A 470 -4.18 73.16 -18.55
N SER A 471 -3.82 72.12 -19.32
CA SER A 471 -2.61 71.26 -19.36
C SER A 471 -2.54 70.12 -18.33
N GLY A 472 -2.19 68.88 -18.66
CA GLY A 472 -1.73 68.25 -19.91
C GLY A 472 -0.82 67.05 -19.59
N VAL A 473 -0.76 66.07 -20.51
CA VAL A 473 0.33 65.07 -20.69
C VAL A 473 0.33 63.91 -19.67
N GLU A 474 -0.19 62.71 -19.98
CA GLU A 474 0.33 61.65 -20.87
C GLU A 474 1.63 60.98 -20.37
N LYS A 475 1.54 59.70 -19.97
CA LYS A 475 2.58 58.68 -20.21
C LYS A 475 2.11 57.26 -19.89
N THR A 476 1.95 56.50 -20.97
CA THR A 476 1.99 55.04 -21.07
C THR A 476 3.43 54.53 -20.88
N THR A 477 3.62 53.44 -20.14
CA THR A 477 4.74 52.48 -20.35
C THR A 477 4.51 51.17 -19.59
N GLU A 478 4.16 50.11 -20.31
CA GLU A 478 4.69 48.74 -20.14
C GLU A 478 5.79 48.55 -21.24
N PRO A 479 6.56 47.43 -21.38
CA PRO A 479 6.55 46.12 -20.69
C PRO A 479 7.97 45.53 -20.39
N ARG A 480 7.97 44.23 -20.02
CA ARG A 480 8.96 43.14 -20.30
C ARG A 480 9.98 42.71 -19.22
N SER A 481 9.63 41.60 -18.57
CA SER A 481 10.23 40.24 -18.69
C SER A 481 11.76 40.09 -18.90
N THR A 482 12.40 39.34 -18.00
CA THR A 482 13.54 38.46 -18.32
C THR A 482 13.51 37.18 -17.47
N VAL A 483 13.73 36.07 -18.18
CA VAL A 483 13.89 34.66 -17.76
C VAL A 483 15.38 34.36 -17.50
N SER A 484 15.68 33.39 -16.62
CA SER A 484 16.69 32.29 -16.74
C SER A 484 17.35 31.96 -15.38
N THR A 485 16.95 30.86 -14.72
CA THR A 485 17.56 29.50 -14.67
C THR A 485 18.82 29.34 -13.80
N LEU A 486 18.73 28.50 -12.76
CA LEU A 486 19.53 27.27 -12.49
C LEU A 486 19.59 26.93 -10.99
N GLY A 487 19.55 25.63 -10.67
CA GLY A 487 20.31 25.08 -9.53
C GLY A 487 19.52 24.39 -8.42
N SER A 488 19.45 23.07 -8.51
CA SER A 488 18.97 22.11 -7.52
C SER A 488 19.76 22.12 -6.20
N SER A 489 19.07 21.94 -5.06
CA SER A 489 19.53 21.09 -3.93
C SER A 489 18.48 20.99 -2.79
N SER A 490 17.80 19.85 -2.70
CA SER A 490 17.83 18.92 -1.56
C SER A 490 18.27 19.45 -0.16
N TRP A 491 17.33 19.68 0.77
CA TRP A 491 17.14 18.94 2.06
C TRP A 491 16.31 19.70 3.12
N LYS A 492 15.37 18.93 3.71
CA LYS A 492 14.84 18.88 5.10
C LYS A 492 14.46 20.17 5.86
N GLY A 493 13.24 20.16 6.40
CA GLY A 493 12.99 20.68 7.75
C GLY A 493 11.60 21.24 8.04
N SER A 494 10.68 20.35 8.43
CA SER A 494 9.70 20.51 9.51
C SER A 494 8.58 21.58 9.48
N ALA A 495 7.40 21.06 9.85
CA ALA A 495 6.30 21.69 10.59
C ALA A 495 5.33 22.62 9.83
N ALA A 496 4.16 22.06 9.49
CA ALA A 496 2.87 22.70 9.73
C ALA A 496 1.75 21.64 9.63
N TRP A 497 1.00 21.49 10.71
CA TRP A 497 -0.29 20.81 10.73
C TRP A 497 -1.29 21.58 9.86
N PRO A 498 -2.27 20.91 9.22
CA PRO A 498 -3.52 21.57 8.89
C PRO A 498 -4.65 21.02 9.77
N SER A 499 -5.32 21.99 10.38
CA SER A 499 -6.63 21.95 11.00
C SER A 499 -7.67 21.23 10.14
N GLU A 500 -8.54 20.51 10.84
CA GLU A 500 -9.84 20.02 10.39
C GLU A 500 -10.64 21.11 9.68
N ASN A 501 -11.29 20.72 8.57
CA ASN A 501 -12.54 21.35 8.14
C ASN A 501 -13.46 20.25 7.61
N VAL A 502 -14.41 19.89 8.45
CA VAL A 502 -15.61 19.12 8.14
C VAL A 502 -16.51 19.97 7.24
N THR A 503 -16.88 19.50 6.06
CA THR A 503 -18.22 19.73 5.50
C THR A 503 -18.48 18.90 4.24
N SER A 504 -19.76 18.55 4.10
CA SER A 504 -20.49 18.04 2.92
C SER A 504 -20.44 16.53 2.58
N VAL A 505 -21.46 15.87 3.11
CA VAL A 505 -22.22 14.77 2.50
C VAL A 505 -22.58 15.08 1.04
N PRO A 506 -22.61 14.08 0.15
CA PRO A 506 -23.63 14.01 -0.89
C PRO A 506 -24.51 12.78 -0.74
N TRP A 507 -25.78 13.00 -1.04
CA TRP A 507 -26.88 12.05 -1.01
C TRP A 507 -26.72 10.87 -1.96
N SER A 508 -27.36 9.80 -1.53
CA SER A 508 -27.70 8.55 -2.20
C SER A 508 -28.25 8.74 -3.62
N ALA A 509 -27.65 8.02 -4.56
CA ALA A 509 -28.33 7.61 -5.79
C ALA A 509 -28.58 6.10 -5.70
N VAL A 510 -29.86 5.76 -5.77
CA VAL A 510 -30.44 4.43 -5.82
C VAL A 510 -29.89 3.67 -7.03
N GLY A 511 -29.27 2.52 -6.78
CA GLY A 511 -28.88 1.55 -7.79
C GLY A 511 -29.26 0.15 -7.32
N CYS A 512 -30.43 -0.33 -7.76
CA CYS A 512 -30.87 -1.71 -7.62
C CYS A 512 -29.94 -2.65 -8.40
N SER A 513 -29.40 -3.66 -7.74
CA SER A 513 -29.18 -4.99 -8.35
C SER A 513 -28.87 -6.00 -7.25
N GLU A 514 -29.90 -6.73 -6.85
CA GLU A 514 -29.80 -7.94 -6.02
C GLU A 514 -29.35 -9.13 -6.89
N THR A 515 -28.53 -9.95 -6.25
CA THR A 515 -27.81 -11.15 -6.70
C THR A 515 -28.67 -12.42 -6.90
N ARG A 516 -28.02 -13.44 -7.52
CA ARG A 516 -28.32 -14.89 -7.64
C ARG A 516 -29.20 -15.28 -8.83
N VAL A 517 -28.87 -16.27 -9.67
CA VAL A 517 -28.24 -17.60 -9.43
C VAL A 517 -27.43 -18.00 -10.66
N GLY A 518 -26.27 -18.62 -10.49
CA GLY A 518 -25.50 -19.20 -11.59
C GLY A 518 -24.40 -20.13 -11.10
N ALA A 519 -24.79 -21.32 -10.64
CA ALA A 519 -23.88 -22.45 -10.44
C ALA A 519 -24.17 -23.48 -11.54
N GLU A 520 -23.40 -23.45 -12.63
CA GLU A 520 -23.36 -24.52 -13.61
C GLU A 520 -22.03 -25.26 -13.47
N SER A 521 -22.18 -26.54 -13.13
CA SER A 521 -21.15 -27.54 -12.96
C SER A 521 -20.87 -28.23 -14.30
N TRP A 522 -19.57 -28.31 -14.61
CA TRP A 522 -18.80 -29.29 -15.36
C TRP A 522 -19.49 -30.46 -16.11
N ARG A 523 -18.94 -30.64 -17.32
CA ARG A 523 -19.07 -31.63 -18.41
C ARG A 523 -19.51 -33.08 -18.10
N SER A 524 -20.31 -33.56 -19.06
CA SER A 524 -20.32 -34.87 -19.74
C SER A 524 -19.18 -35.87 -19.45
N GLY A 525 -19.56 -37.05 -18.90
CA GLY A 525 -19.48 -38.38 -19.53
C GLY A 525 -18.12 -39.09 -19.59
N TYR A 526 -17.98 -40.22 -18.87
CA TYR A 526 -17.69 -41.54 -19.45
C TYR A 526 -18.03 -42.67 -18.45
N VAL A 527 -18.50 -43.77 -19.03
CA VAL A 527 -19.04 -44.99 -18.44
C VAL A 527 -17.92 -46.00 -18.21
N THR A 528 -17.89 -46.66 -17.04
CA THR A 528 -17.47 -48.08 -16.91
C THR A 528 -18.05 -48.70 -15.65
N SER A 529 -18.68 -49.86 -15.84
CA SER A 529 -19.38 -50.66 -14.84
C SER A 529 -18.48 -51.77 -14.27
N LEU A 530 -18.44 -51.89 -12.92
CA LEU A 530 -18.40 -53.10 -12.05
C LEU A 530 -17.32 -54.21 -12.24
N PRO A 531 -17.09 -55.13 -11.27
CA PRO A 531 -17.55 -55.19 -9.87
C PRO A 531 -16.45 -55.45 -8.81
N ILE A 532 -16.88 -55.26 -7.56
CA ILE A 532 -16.27 -55.73 -6.32
C ILE A 532 -16.34 -57.27 -6.26
N VAL A 533 -15.19 -57.93 -6.03
CA VAL A 533 -15.14 -59.29 -5.50
C VAL A 533 -14.46 -59.22 -4.14
N SER A 534 -15.27 -59.45 -3.11
CA SER A 534 -14.82 -59.77 -1.76
C SER A 534 -14.82 -61.30 -1.66
N SER A 535 -13.68 -61.90 -1.33
CA SER A 535 -13.61 -63.29 -0.91
C SER A 535 -12.69 -63.40 0.29
N ALA A 536 -13.30 -63.78 1.41
CA ALA A 536 -12.65 -64.33 2.57
C ALA A 536 -11.97 -65.66 2.21
N SER A 537 -10.70 -65.81 2.63
CA SER A 537 -10.10 -67.01 3.21
C SER A 537 -8.71 -66.66 3.73
#